data_AF-A0A8C8R734-F1
#
_entry.id   AF-A0A8C8R734-F1
#
_cell.length_a   1.000
_cell.length_b   1.000
_cell.length_c   1.000
_cell.angle_alpha   90.00
_cell.angle_beta   90.00
_cell.angle_gamma   90.00
#
_symmetry.space_group_name_H-M   'P 1'
#
loop_
_entity.id
_entity.type
_entity.pdbx_description
1 polymer ?
#
loop_
_entity_poly.entity_id
_entity_poly.type
_entity_poly.pdbx_seq_one_letter_code
_entity_poly.pdbx_strand_id
1 'polypeptide(L)'
;MALGGASGEAHCGEQGRPPMEELEERLRLSNARFADSMQRIIEKYSYAFEDDLLVSMKSLTFDTPKGPRLWGEVSIKNIKKWKKNLHKRATQCQKITETQKQWISDFEDEDLKVHQ
;
A
#
# COMPACT_ATOMS: atom_id res chain seq x y z
N MET A 1 15.48 75.73 -7.06
CA MET A 1 15.63 74.87 -5.86
C MET A 1 14.24 74.59 -5.30
N ALA A 2 13.79 73.35 -5.35
CA ALA A 2 12.96 72.72 -4.31
C ALA A 2 12.85 71.24 -4.69
N LEU A 3 13.53 70.39 -3.91
CA LEU A 3 13.46 68.94 -3.96
C LEU A 3 12.20 68.53 -3.19
N GLY A 4 11.33 67.74 -3.81
CA GLY A 4 10.18 67.11 -3.16
C GLY A 4 10.19 65.63 -3.48
N GLY A 5 10.78 64.83 -2.60
CA GLY A 5 10.86 63.38 -2.74
C GLY A 5 9.49 62.73 -2.60
N ALA A 6 9.15 61.86 -3.55
CA ALA A 6 8.07 60.89 -3.37
C ALA A 6 8.61 59.75 -2.50
N SER A 7 8.32 59.83 -1.21
CA SER A 7 8.50 58.76 -0.24
C SER A 7 7.65 57.57 -0.66
N GLY A 8 8.28 56.40 -0.69
CA GLY A 8 7.61 55.14 -1.00
C GLY A 8 6.59 54.76 0.07
N GLU A 9 5.54 54.10 -0.40
CA GLU A 9 4.78 53.14 0.39
C GLU A 9 4.77 51.84 -0.41
N ALA A 10 5.73 50.95 -0.10
CA ALA A 10 5.56 49.55 -0.41
C ALA A 10 4.43 49.05 0.50
N HIS A 11 3.24 48.88 -0.08
CA HIS A 11 2.10 48.31 0.61
C HIS A 11 2.39 46.83 0.87
N CYS A 12 3.05 46.54 1.99
CA CYS A 12 3.03 45.21 2.61
C CYS A 12 1.67 45.06 3.30
N GLY A 13 0.70 44.46 2.61
CA GLY A 13 -0.67 44.27 3.11
C GLY A 13 -1.18 42.86 2.85
N GLU A 14 -1.15 42.06 3.90
CA GLU A 14 -2.04 40.91 4.18
C GLU A 14 -1.95 39.71 3.22
N GLN A 15 -0.99 38.81 3.49
CA GLN A 15 -1.16 37.42 3.08
C GLN A 15 -2.38 36.87 3.82
N GLY A 16 -3.50 36.80 3.10
CA GLY A 16 -4.78 36.38 3.62
C GLY A 16 -4.68 35.03 4.33
N ARG A 17 -5.09 35.01 5.59
CA ARG A 17 -5.47 33.76 6.27
C ARG A 17 -6.49 33.07 5.35
N PRO A 18 -6.27 31.82 4.92
CA PRO A 18 -7.27 31.11 4.14
C PRO A 18 -8.59 31.13 4.92
N PRO A 19 -9.75 31.35 4.26
CA PRO A 19 -11.04 31.28 4.93
C PRO A 19 -11.11 29.98 5.74
N MET A 20 -11.64 30.05 6.97
CA MET A 20 -11.69 28.88 7.87
C MET A 20 -12.33 27.65 7.19
N GLU A 21 -13.26 27.89 6.27
CA GLU A 21 -13.92 26.89 5.43
C GLU A 21 -12.96 26.16 4.47
N GLU A 22 -11.98 26.85 3.88
CA GLU A 22 -10.97 26.24 2.99
C GLU A 22 -10.06 25.29 3.78
N LEU A 23 -9.66 25.69 4.98
CA LEU A 23 -8.83 24.85 5.86
C LEU A 23 -9.59 23.58 6.27
N GLU A 24 -10.86 23.71 6.64
CA GLU A 24 -11.70 22.58 7.02
C GLU A 24 -11.88 21.61 5.85
N GLU A 25 -12.14 22.11 4.65
CA GLU A 25 -12.24 21.26 3.46
C GLU A 25 -10.92 20.54 3.17
N ARG A 26 -9.79 21.22 3.27
CA ARG A 26 -8.46 20.60 3.09
C ARG A 26 -8.19 19.50 4.11
N LEU A 27 -8.54 19.72 5.37
CA LEU A 27 -8.42 18.71 6.42
C LEU A 27 -9.34 17.52 6.16
N ARG A 28 -10.59 17.76 5.74
CA ARG A 28 -11.55 16.72 5.36
C ARG A 28 -11.01 15.86 4.22
N LEU A 29 -10.50 16.49 3.16
CA LEU A 29 -9.91 15.79 2.00
C LEU A 29 -8.64 15.02 2.37
N SER A 30 -7.80 15.59 3.24
CA SER A 30 -6.60 14.91 3.76
C SER A 30 -6.99 13.63 4.52
N ASN A 31 -7.96 13.73 5.42
CA ASN A 31 -8.44 12.59 6.20
C ASN A 31 -9.05 11.51 5.32
N ALA A 32 -9.86 11.88 4.32
CA ALA A 32 -10.42 10.93 3.37
C ALA A 32 -9.33 10.16 2.61
N ARG A 33 -8.29 10.85 2.13
CA ARG A 33 -7.14 10.22 1.44
C ARG A 33 -6.35 9.31 2.37
N PHE A 34 -6.16 9.71 3.63
CA PHE A 34 -5.46 8.91 4.62
C PHE A 34 -6.24 7.62 4.93
N ALA A 35 -7.55 7.72 5.19
CA ALA A 35 -8.40 6.58 5.46
C ALA A 35 -8.42 5.58 4.30
N ASP A 36 -8.59 6.06 3.06
CA ASP A 36 -8.52 5.22 1.86
C ASP A 36 -7.16 4.52 1.73
N SER A 37 -6.06 5.25 1.98
CA SER A 37 -4.71 4.68 1.94
C SER A 37 -4.53 3.56 2.98
N MET A 38 -5.04 3.76 4.19
CA MET A 38 -4.98 2.75 5.26
C MET A 38 -5.80 1.52 4.93
N GLN A 39 -7.02 1.71 4.41
CA GLN A 39 -7.88 0.60 3.97
C GLN A 39 -7.17 -0.27 2.94
N ARG A 40 -6.54 0.36 1.93
CA ARG A 40 -5.77 -0.35 0.89
C ARG A 40 -4.55 -1.07 1.43
N ILE A 41 -3.91 -0.56 2.49
CA ILE A 41 -2.79 -1.24 3.16
C ILE A 41 -3.32 -2.49 3.87
N ILE A 42 -4.41 -2.38 4.63
CA ILE A 42 -5.00 -3.49 5.38
C ILE A 42 -5.41 -4.61 4.42
N GLU A 43 -6.20 -4.30 3.39
CA GLU A 43 -6.65 -5.28 2.40
C GLU A 43 -5.47 -5.99 1.70
N LYS A 44 -4.39 -5.26 1.47
CA LYS A 44 -3.20 -5.79 0.81
C LYS A 44 -2.34 -6.66 1.72
N TYR A 45 -2.45 -6.55 3.04
CA TYR A 45 -1.58 -7.28 3.97
C TYR A 45 -2.36 -8.16 4.95
N SER A 46 -3.65 -8.41 4.71
CA SER A 46 -4.52 -9.25 5.54
C SER A 46 -4.50 -10.74 5.19
N TYR A 47 -3.56 -11.20 4.36
CA TYR A 47 -3.39 -12.61 3.99
C TYR A 47 -2.13 -13.20 4.64
N ALA A 48 -2.08 -14.54 4.74
CA ALA A 48 -0.94 -15.24 5.30
C ALA A 48 0.30 -15.15 4.39
N PHE A 49 1.47 -14.94 4.98
CA PHE A 49 2.75 -14.74 4.30
C PHE A 49 3.61 -16.02 4.27
N GLU A 50 2.98 -17.21 4.13
CA GLU A 50 3.64 -18.51 4.33
C GLU A 50 4.84 -18.75 3.41
N ASP A 51 4.76 -18.31 2.15
CA ASP A 51 5.81 -18.47 1.13
C ASP A 51 6.72 -17.22 0.98
N ASP A 52 6.54 -16.22 1.84
CA ASP A 52 7.30 -14.97 1.78
C ASP A 52 8.63 -15.08 2.54
N LEU A 53 9.43 -14.04 2.39
CA LEU A 53 10.79 -14.01 2.93
C LEU A 53 10.77 -13.57 4.38
N LEU A 54 11.38 -14.40 5.22
CA LEU A 54 11.55 -14.07 6.62
C LEU A 54 12.81 -13.22 6.82
N VAL A 55 12.62 -12.04 7.41
CA VAL A 55 13.73 -11.19 7.83
C VAL A 55 14.09 -11.52 9.27
N SER A 56 15.34 -11.91 9.50
CA SER A 56 15.90 -12.01 10.84
C SER A 56 16.13 -10.60 11.40
N MET A 57 15.34 -10.22 12.41
CA MET A 57 15.47 -8.92 13.07
C MET A 57 16.80 -8.75 13.81
N LYS A 58 17.45 -9.85 14.22
CA LYS A 58 18.76 -9.84 14.90
C LYS A 58 19.88 -9.35 13.99
N SER A 59 19.87 -9.80 12.74
CA SER A 59 20.94 -9.52 11.77
C SER A 59 20.50 -8.54 10.69
N LEU A 60 19.22 -8.18 10.64
CA LEU A 60 18.60 -7.46 9.52
C LEU A 60 18.92 -8.13 8.18
N THR A 61 18.83 -9.47 8.12
CA THR A 61 19.08 -10.24 6.90
C THR A 61 17.92 -11.16 6.55
N PHE A 62 17.83 -11.52 5.28
CA PHE A 62 16.92 -12.54 4.78
C PHE A 62 17.66 -13.50 3.85
N ASP A 63 17.19 -14.74 3.77
CA ASP A 63 17.83 -15.76 2.95
C ASP A 63 17.45 -15.63 1.48
N THR A 64 18.43 -15.83 0.61
CA THR A 64 18.23 -15.96 -0.83
C THR A 64 18.97 -17.20 -1.35
N PRO A 65 18.64 -17.70 -2.55
CA PRO A 65 19.37 -18.81 -3.16
C PRO A 65 20.88 -18.55 -3.37
N LYS A 66 21.32 -17.29 -3.27
CA LYS A 66 22.73 -16.89 -3.35
C LYS A 66 23.39 -16.67 -1.98
N GLY A 67 22.66 -16.94 -0.89
CA GLY A 67 23.05 -16.67 0.49
C GLY A 67 22.26 -15.53 1.16
N PRO A 68 22.51 -15.27 2.45
CA PRO A 68 21.85 -14.20 3.20
C PRO A 68 22.15 -12.82 2.63
N ARG A 69 21.17 -11.93 2.66
CA ARG A 69 21.30 -10.53 2.22
C ARG A 69 20.81 -9.57 3.27
N LEU A 70 21.43 -8.39 3.36
CA LEU A 70 20.98 -7.30 4.21
C LEU A 70 19.64 -6.74 3.74
N TRP A 71 18.73 -6.57 4.70
CA TRP A 71 17.46 -5.89 4.55
C TRP A 71 17.72 -4.39 4.31
N GLY A 72 17.03 -3.81 3.33
CA GLY A 72 17.19 -2.39 2.95
C GLY A 72 18.28 -2.09 1.92
N GLU A 73 19.28 -2.97 1.73
CA GLU A 73 20.32 -2.81 0.68
C GLU A 73 19.83 -3.26 -0.71
N VAL A 74 18.64 -3.85 -0.77
CA VAL A 74 18.04 -4.32 -2.01
C VAL A 74 17.54 -3.13 -2.83
N SER A 75 18.13 -2.91 -4.01
CA SER A 75 17.68 -1.83 -4.90
C SER A 75 16.18 -1.94 -5.23
N ILE A 76 15.50 -0.80 -5.35
CA ILE A 76 14.07 -0.72 -5.72
C ILE A 76 13.80 -1.47 -7.05
N LYS A 77 14.77 -1.48 -7.97
CA LYS A 77 14.69 -2.25 -9.23
C LYS A 77 14.64 -3.76 -8.97
N ASN A 78 15.46 -4.26 -8.04
CA ASN A 78 15.48 -5.66 -7.65
C ASN A 78 14.19 -6.04 -6.91
N ILE A 79 13.68 -5.19 -6.02
CA ILE A 79 12.40 -5.41 -5.34
C ILE A 79 11.25 -5.50 -6.36
N LYS A 80 11.19 -4.59 -7.33
CA LYS A 80 10.17 -4.63 -8.40
C LYS A 80 10.26 -5.90 -9.24
N LYS A 81 11.47 -6.32 -9.62
CA LYS A 81 11.69 -7.58 -10.37
C LYS A 81 11.25 -8.79 -9.57
N TRP A 82 11.54 -8.81 -8.28
CA TRP A 82 11.21 -9.92 -7.41
C TRP A 82 9.72 -9.99 -7.10
N LYS A 83 9.07 -8.85 -6.86
CA LYS A 83 7.61 -8.74 -6.72
C LYS A 83 6.88 -9.25 -7.96
N LYS A 84 7.38 -8.98 -9.17
CA LYS A 84 6.82 -9.56 -10.42
C LYS A 84 6.94 -11.09 -10.45
N ASN A 85 8.03 -11.66 -9.93
CA ASN A 85 8.19 -13.12 -9.83
C ASN A 85 7.31 -13.73 -8.73
N LEU A 86 7.08 -13.00 -7.64
CA LEU A 86 6.22 -13.42 -6.54
C LEU A 86 4.73 -13.37 -6.92
N HIS A 87 4.28 -12.32 -7.62
CA HIS A 87 2.89 -12.22 -8.09
C HIS A 87 2.53 -13.32 -9.09
N LYS A 88 3.47 -13.77 -9.93
CA LYS A 88 3.26 -14.95 -10.79
C LYS A 88 2.91 -16.21 -9.99
N ARG A 89 3.45 -16.35 -8.77
CA ARG A 89 3.15 -17.46 -7.87
C ARG A 89 1.84 -17.25 -7.10
N ALA A 90 1.54 -16.03 -6.64
CA ALA A 90 0.28 -15.73 -5.95
C ALA A 90 -0.95 -15.90 -6.86
N THR A 91 -0.87 -15.53 -8.15
CA THR A 91 -1.93 -15.80 -9.14
C THR A 91 -2.11 -17.30 -9.41
N GLN A 92 -1.07 -18.11 -9.18
CA GLN A 92 -1.17 -19.58 -9.26
C GLN A 92 -1.85 -20.16 -8.01
N CYS A 93 -1.58 -19.62 -6.82
CA CYS A 93 -2.24 -20.04 -5.57
C CYS A 93 -3.74 -19.71 -5.56
N GLN A 94 -4.16 -18.53 -6.06
CA GLN A 94 -5.58 -18.18 -6.18
C GLN A 94 -6.37 -19.17 -7.05
N LYS A 95 -5.80 -19.62 -8.19
CA LYS A 95 -6.43 -20.62 -9.07
C LYS A 95 -6.60 -21.98 -8.39
N ILE A 96 -5.65 -22.37 -7.53
CA ILE A 96 -5.69 -23.64 -6.80
C ILE A 96 -6.77 -23.58 -5.69
N THR A 97 -6.91 -22.45 -4.99
CA THR A 97 -7.96 -22.29 -3.97
C THR A 97 -9.37 -22.25 -4.57
N GLU A 98 -9.55 -21.64 -5.75
CA GLU A 98 -10.83 -21.67 -6.49
C GLU A 98 -11.17 -23.09 -6.96
N THR A 99 -10.18 -23.82 -7.50
CA THR A 99 -10.37 -25.22 -7.93
C THR A 99 -10.69 -26.13 -6.74
N GLN A 100 -10.05 -25.92 -5.59
CA GLN A 100 -10.32 -26.70 -4.37
C GLN A 100 -11.72 -26.42 -3.82
N LYS A 101 -12.19 -25.16 -3.85
CA LYS A 101 -13.56 -24.80 -3.44
C LYS A 101 -14.61 -25.41 -4.37
N GLN A 102 -14.35 -25.44 -5.68
CA GLN A 102 -15.22 -26.11 -6.65
C GLN A 102 -15.27 -27.63 -6.38
N TRP A 103 -14.13 -28.27 -6.18
CA TRP A 103 -14.04 -29.71 -5.94
C TRP A 103 -14.74 -30.16 -4.64
N ILE A 104 -14.68 -29.33 -3.59
CA ILE A 104 -15.40 -29.58 -2.33
C ILE A 104 -16.91 -29.42 -2.54
N SER A 105 -17.35 -28.41 -3.28
CA SER A 105 -18.77 -28.21 -3.62
C SER A 105 -19.35 -29.36 -4.44
N ASP A 106 -18.57 -29.91 -5.38
CA ASP A 106 -19.03 -30.99 -6.26
C ASP A 106 -19.10 -32.36 -5.52
N PHE A 107 -18.40 -32.51 -4.39
CA PHE A 107 -18.40 -33.75 -3.59
C PHE A 107 -19.55 -33.79 -2.56
N GLU A 108 -20.01 -32.62 -2.07
CA GLU A 108 -21.13 -32.53 -1.11
C GLU A 108 -22.51 -32.83 -1.74
N ASP A 109 -22.62 -32.83 -3.07
CA ASP A 109 -23.89 -33.07 -3.79
C ASP A 109 -24.17 -34.57 -4.06
N GLU A 110 -23.15 -35.44 -3.95
CA GLU A 110 -23.29 -36.89 -4.17
C GLU A 110 -23.70 -37.67 -2.91
N ASP A 111 -23.46 -37.13 -1.70
CA ASP A 111 -23.81 -37.81 -0.43
C ASP A 111 -25.29 -37.68 -0.02
N LEU A 112 -26.07 -36.85 -0.72
CA LEU A 112 -27.50 -36.61 -0.42
C LEU A 112 -28.47 -37.51 -1.22
N LYS A 113 -27.97 -38.47 -2.02
CA LYS A 113 -28.82 -39.24 -2.96
C LYS A 113 -28.99 -40.73 -2.64
N VAL A 114 -28.48 -41.22 -1.52
CA VAL A 114 -28.73 -42.59 -1.04
C VAL A 114 -29.59 -42.52 0.21
N HIS A 115 -30.92 -42.52 0.01
CA HIS A 115 -32.00 -43.02 0.89
C HIS A 115 -33.31 -42.28 0.59
N GLN A 116 -34.03 -42.75 -0.42
CA GLN A 116 -35.50 -42.71 -0.47
C GLN A 116 -36.01 -44.08 -0.89
#